data_AF-A0A3N5ZYP6-F1
#
_entry.id   AF-A0A3N5ZYP6-F1
#
_cell.length_a   1.000
_cell.length_b   1.000
_cell.length_c   1.000
_cell.angle_alpha   90.00
_cell.angle_beta   90.00
_cell.angle_gamma   90.00
#
_symmetry.space_group_name_H-M   'P 1'
#
loop_
_entity.id
_entity.type
_entity.pdbx_description
1 polymer ?
#
loop_
_entity_poly.entity_id
_entity_poly.type
_entity_poly.pdbx_seq_one_letter_code
_entity_poly.pdbx_strand_id
1 'polypeptide(L)'
;MKRRLLGLLVVACLVLAYRGTGNYLRYLSADLRSTLPMAVAREGEHFVVQAVDLEAAPFHGWGQPDRPQPGDRVLEIYDHNGAGGPVRGLFDYGRYIKPINVREPWTLVVSRPCTDGAYERFAVKMPPSVRLRWTPAEWLANLAIDFYLPFLAAMAGLLIALVRPRDDQACLAALLFMALGVTMGPGVSQFPPVLREMSLFVEVTGSHFLPYLVFLFFLRFPTRSPVDQHVPWLNAVFLAVTLAAWGASLVWDFSKHVSFAAASRVDATLSAAGLTVGALESVFTALGALMILVALVSVVLNARRAASADERRRLRIIAVGAVAGLLPAAILLALATARVKVPIGVWVVGIPLIGLFPLSFAYAVVRHRVFGIRLILRRGLKYALVSRGFLVAEAAVIFLALLWVAGSLFSWLGPQPGVAAASAG
;
A
#
# COMPACT_ATOMS: atom_id res chain seq x y z
N MET A 1 -21.19 -20.55 -10.30
CA MET A 1 -21.62 -19.85 -9.07
C MET A 1 -20.57 -19.90 -7.96
N LYS A 2 -20.22 -21.09 -7.45
CA LYS A 2 -19.23 -21.24 -6.36
C LYS A 2 -17.85 -20.66 -6.69
N ARG A 3 -17.38 -20.81 -7.94
CA ARG A 3 -16.03 -20.36 -8.37
C ARG A 3 -15.81 -18.84 -8.28
N ARG A 4 -16.75 -18.00 -8.73
CA ARG A 4 -16.61 -16.54 -8.68
C ARG A 4 -16.63 -16.01 -7.25
N LEU A 5 -17.59 -16.48 -6.44
CA LEU A 5 -17.65 -16.13 -5.02
C LEU A 5 -16.40 -16.59 -4.28
N LEU A 6 -15.93 -17.81 -4.53
CA LEU A 6 -14.69 -18.32 -3.95
C LEU A 6 -13.49 -17.44 -4.34
N GLY A 7 -13.37 -17.05 -5.61
CA GLY A 7 -12.31 -16.15 -6.06
C GLY A 7 -12.34 -14.79 -5.33
N LEU A 8 -13.52 -14.18 -5.20
CA LEU A 8 -13.69 -12.92 -4.47
C LEU A 8 -13.37 -13.07 -2.97
N LEU A 9 -13.74 -14.20 -2.36
CA LEU A 9 -13.41 -14.50 -0.96
C LEU A 9 -11.91 -14.70 -0.76
N VAL A 10 -11.22 -15.36 -1.70
CA VAL A 10 -9.76 -15.50 -1.66
C VAL A 10 -9.09 -14.13 -1.75
N VAL A 11 -9.50 -13.28 -2.71
CA VAL A 11 -9.00 -11.90 -2.82
C VAL A 11 -9.26 -11.13 -1.52
N ALA A 12 -10.46 -11.23 -0.96
CA ALA A 12 -10.77 -10.59 0.32
C ALA A 12 -9.86 -11.07 1.44
N CYS A 13 -9.63 -12.38 1.57
CA CYS A 13 -8.74 -12.93 2.60
C CYS A 13 -7.30 -12.41 2.45
N LEU A 14 -6.78 -12.33 1.21
CA LEU A 14 -5.45 -11.79 0.93
C LEU A 14 -5.34 -10.31 1.33
N VAL A 15 -6.35 -9.50 0.97
CA VAL A 15 -6.43 -8.08 1.34
C VAL A 15 -6.48 -7.92 2.86
N LEU A 16 -7.32 -8.71 3.54
CA LEU A 16 -7.44 -8.65 4.99
C LEU A 16 -6.16 -9.10 5.71
N ALA A 17 -5.46 -10.12 5.18
CA ALA A 17 -4.18 -10.56 5.73
C ALA A 17 -3.09 -9.50 5.58
N TYR A 18 -2.96 -8.89 4.38
CA TYR A 18 -2.05 -7.77 4.13
C TYR A 18 -2.30 -6.62 5.12
N ARG A 19 -3.57 -6.19 5.25
CA ARG A 19 -3.95 -5.05 6.08
C ARG A 19 -3.85 -5.35 7.57
N GLY A 20 -4.24 -6.55 7.99
CA GLY A 20 -4.10 -6.98 9.38
C GLY A 20 -2.65 -6.98 9.84
N THR A 21 -1.76 -7.53 9.01
CA THR A 21 -0.33 -7.59 9.30
C THR A 21 0.27 -6.19 9.38
N GLY A 22 0.00 -5.34 8.39
CA GLY A 22 0.51 -3.96 8.37
C GLY A 22 0.04 -3.13 9.57
N ASN A 23 -1.25 -3.24 9.94
CA ASN A 23 -1.79 -2.50 11.08
C ASN A 23 -1.27 -3.03 12.43
N TYR A 24 -1.17 -4.35 12.59
CA TYR A 24 -0.58 -4.96 13.77
C TYR A 24 0.86 -4.49 13.96
N LEU A 25 1.66 -4.57 12.89
CA LEU A 25 3.05 -4.15 12.90
C LEU A 25 3.20 -2.67 13.23
N ARG A 26 2.41 -1.79 12.59
CA ARG A 26 2.55 -0.35 12.77
C ARG A 26 2.02 0.20 14.11
N TYR A 27 0.92 -0.35 14.62
CA TYR A 27 0.22 0.24 15.77
C TYR A 27 0.32 -0.57 17.06
N LEU A 28 0.45 -1.90 16.95
CA LEU A 28 0.40 -2.80 18.10
C LEU A 28 1.77 -3.34 18.48
N SER A 29 2.61 -3.68 17.49
CA SER A 29 3.94 -4.23 17.71
C SER A 29 4.82 -3.29 18.54
N ALA A 30 5.62 -3.87 19.44
CA ALA A 30 6.67 -3.14 20.15
C ALA A 30 7.88 -2.87 19.24
N ASP A 31 8.17 -3.80 18.33
CA ASP A 31 9.33 -3.84 17.45
C ASP A 31 9.41 -2.65 16.48
N LEU A 32 8.28 -2.01 16.16
CA LEU A 32 8.20 -0.94 15.16
C LEU A 32 7.88 0.43 15.78
N ARG A 33 8.06 0.56 17.09
CA ARG A 33 7.89 1.84 17.81
C ARG A 33 9.14 2.70 17.78
N SER A 34 10.07 2.41 16.88
CA SER A 34 11.34 3.12 16.82
C SER A 34 11.81 3.37 15.41
N THR A 35 12.48 4.50 15.23
CA THR A 35 13.11 4.91 13.98
C THR A 35 14.61 4.95 14.16
N LEU A 36 15.32 4.59 13.09
CA LEU A 36 16.77 4.72 13.07
C LEU A 36 17.12 6.21 12.86
N PRO A 37 18.13 6.74 13.57
CA PRO A 37 18.58 8.12 13.41
C PRO A 37 19.45 8.27 12.14
N MET A 38 19.04 7.65 11.03
CA MET A 38 19.71 7.73 9.75
C MET A 38 18.74 7.48 8.60
N ALA A 39 18.98 8.13 7.47
CA ALA A 39 18.31 7.89 6.22
C ALA A 39 19.23 7.12 5.29
N VAL A 40 18.72 6.05 4.67
CA VAL A 40 19.43 5.27 3.66
C VAL A 40 18.65 5.27 2.36
N ALA A 41 19.35 5.31 1.23
CA ALA A 41 18.77 5.15 -0.09
C ALA A 41 19.56 4.12 -0.89
N ARG A 42 18.90 3.39 -1.80
CA ARG A 42 19.58 2.41 -2.63
C ARG A 42 20.38 3.13 -3.71
N GLU A 43 21.68 2.85 -3.78
CA GLU A 43 22.54 3.25 -4.89
C GLU A 43 23.29 2.02 -5.41
N GLY A 44 22.98 1.63 -6.66
CA GLY A 44 23.50 0.40 -7.25
C GLY A 44 23.09 -0.84 -6.44
N GLU A 45 24.08 -1.56 -5.92
CA GLU A 45 23.92 -2.83 -5.20
C GLU A 45 23.88 -2.68 -3.68
N HIS A 46 23.95 -1.45 -3.15
CA HIS A 46 24.03 -1.22 -1.71
C HIS A 46 23.04 -0.15 -1.26
N PHE A 47 22.73 -0.16 0.03
CA PHE A 47 22.18 1.02 0.68
C PHE A 47 23.32 1.98 1.00
N VAL A 48 23.13 3.26 0.67
CA VAL A 48 24.06 4.34 0.99
C VAL A 48 23.40 5.24 2.03
N VAL A 49 24.13 5.56 3.09
CA VAL A 49 23.72 6.51 4.11
C VAL A 49 23.64 7.90 3.46
N GLN A 50 22.46 8.50 3.45
CA GLN A 50 22.20 9.82 2.88
C GLN A 50 22.34 10.92 3.93
N ALA A 51 21.83 10.64 5.14
CA ALA A 51 21.87 11.57 6.26
C ALA A 51 21.90 10.78 7.57
N VAL A 52 22.52 11.38 8.59
CA VAL A 52 22.57 10.85 9.96
C VAL A 52 22.09 11.97 10.88
N ASP A 53 21.14 11.67 11.75
CA ASP A 53 20.69 12.60 12.78
C ASP A 53 21.73 12.65 13.90
N LEU A 54 22.59 13.67 13.84
CA LEU A 54 23.69 13.87 14.78
C LEU A 54 23.23 14.39 16.14
N GLU A 55 22.00 14.90 16.24
CA GLU A 55 21.41 15.40 17.48
C GLU A 55 20.75 14.28 18.30
N ALA A 56 20.66 13.07 17.75
CA ALA A 56 20.15 11.93 18.49
C ALA A 56 21.03 11.67 19.73
N ALA A 57 20.38 11.60 20.90
CA ALA A 57 20.98 11.51 22.23
C ALA A 57 22.26 10.63 22.36
N PRO A 58 22.39 9.48 21.68
CA PRO A 58 23.54 8.61 21.88
C PRO A 58 24.71 8.88 20.90
N PHE A 59 24.64 9.89 20.03
CA PHE A 59 25.80 10.44 19.30
C PHE A 59 26.52 11.58 20.04
N HIS A 60 25.95 12.11 21.13
CA HIS A 60 26.62 13.10 21.96
C HIS A 60 27.90 12.52 22.56
N GLY A 61 29.06 12.99 22.07
CA GLY A 61 30.39 12.60 22.55
C GLY A 61 31.15 11.63 21.65
N TRP A 62 30.61 11.23 20.50
CA TRP A 62 31.29 10.34 19.55
C TRP A 62 32.03 11.12 18.47
N GLY A 63 33.36 10.94 18.40
CA GLY A 63 34.22 11.52 17.37
C GLY A 63 34.13 10.78 16.03
N GLN A 64 34.58 11.43 14.95
CA GLN A 64 34.90 10.73 13.70
C GLN A 64 36.21 9.97 13.97
N PRO A 65 36.15 8.63 14.11
CA PRO A 65 35.73 7.71 13.05
C PRO A 65 34.54 6.79 13.38
N ASP A 66 34.05 6.80 14.61
CA ASP A 66 33.19 5.76 15.19
C ASP A 66 31.70 5.90 14.86
N ARG A 67 31.33 6.78 13.92
CA ARG A 67 29.94 7.05 13.52
C ARG A 67 29.72 6.81 12.02
N PRO A 68 28.49 6.49 11.58
CA PRO A 68 28.18 6.39 10.16
C PRO A 68 28.24 7.79 9.53
N GLN A 69 28.65 7.84 8.27
CA GLN A 69 28.82 9.08 7.49
C GLN A 69 27.98 9.03 6.21
N PRO A 70 27.50 10.18 5.72
CA PRO A 70 26.93 10.25 4.37
C PRO A 70 27.90 9.67 3.33
N GLY A 71 27.43 8.77 2.47
CA GLY A 71 28.24 8.04 1.50
C GLY A 71 28.71 6.65 1.96
N ASP A 72 28.58 6.31 3.24
CA ASP A 72 28.88 4.97 3.73
C ASP A 72 27.91 3.94 3.12
N ARG A 73 28.45 2.84 2.58
CA ARG A 73 27.66 1.73 2.03
C ARG A 73 27.35 0.70 3.11
N VAL A 74 26.08 0.44 3.38
CA VAL A 74 25.64 -0.56 4.35
C VAL A 74 25.87 -1.96 3.79
N LEU A 75 26.67 -2.75 4.49
CA LEU A 75 26.96 -4.16 4.15
C LEU A 75 26.16 -5.12 5.02
N GLU A 76 26.20 -4.95 6.34
CA GLU A 76 25.60 -5.89 7.30
C GLU A 76 24.97 -5.14 8.47
N ILE A 77 23.92 -5.71 9.05
CA ILE A 77 23.22 -5.18 10.23
C ILE A 77 23.10 -6.31 11.24
N TYR A 78 23.51 -6.05 12.48
CA TYR A 78 23.37 -6.95 13.62
C TYR A 78 22.66 -6.26 14.77
N ASP A 79 21.73 -6.96 15.41
CA ASP A 79 21.05 -6.49 16.60
C ASP A 79 21.94 -6.56 17.85
N HIS A 80 21.37 -6.24 19.02
CA HIS A 80 22.06 -6.25 20.31
C HIS A 80 22.56 -7.65 20.74
N ASN A 81 21.95 -8.72 20.25
CA ASN A 81 22.36 -10.11 20.50
C ASN A 81 23.36 -10.62 19.45
N GLY A 82 23.76 -9.79 18.50
CA GLY A 82 24.58 -10.20 17.36
C GLY A 82 23.81 -11.02 16.32
N ALA A 83 22.48 -11.08 16.39
CA ALA A 83 21.66 -11.70 15.36
C ALA A 83 21.46 -10.71 14.19
N GLY A 84 21.76 -11.16 12.98
CA GLY A 84 21.78 -10.27 11.82
C GLY A 84 22.45 -10.90 10.62
N GLY A 85 22.87 -10.07 9.68
CA GLY A 85 23.60 -10.54 8.52
C GLY A 85 23.72 -9.52 7.39
N PRO A 86 24.16 -9.98 6.20
CA PRO A 86 24.36 -9.12 5.04
C PRO A 86 23.03 -8.59 4.48
N VAL A 87 23.01 -7.31 4.17
CA VAL A 87 21.85 -6.62 3.60
C VAL A 87 21.93 -6.71 2.09
N ARG A 88 21.23 -7.69 1.50
CA ARG A 88 21.22 -7.88 0.04
C ARG A 88 20.03 -7.23 -0.63
N GLY A 89 18.94 -6.97 0.08
CA GLY A 89 17.74 -6.31 -0.45
C GLY A 89 16.88 -5.68 0.64
N LEU A 90 15.71 -5.10 0.28
CA LEU A 90 14.83 -4.48 1.27
C LEU A 90 14.28 -5.50 2.29
N PHE A 91 14.11 -6.76 1.92
CA PHE A 91 13.63 -7.79 2.84
C PHE A 91 14.64 -8.11 3.94
N ASP A 92 15.94 -8.15 3.62
CA ASP A 92 16.99 -8.34 4.62
C ASP A 92 17.06 -7.12 5.53
N TYR A 93 17.05 -5.92 4.94
CA TYR A 93 17.04 -4.66 5.69
C TYR A 93 15.86 -4.61 6.66
N GLY A 94 14.63 -4.82 6.17
CA GLY A 94 13.42 -4.82 6.99
C GLY A 94 13.43 -5.87 8.11
N ARG A 95 14.00 -7.06 7.84
CA ARG A 95 14.16 -8.12 8.83
C ARG A 95 15.13 -7.73 9.94
N TYR A 96 16.29 -7.16 9.61
CA TYR A 96 17.34 -6.86 10.60
C TYR A 96 17.07 -5.59 11.39
N ILE A 97 16.33 -4.62 10.83
CA ILE A 97 15.96 -3.41 11.59
C ILE A 97 14.81 -3.65 12.56
N LYS A 98 13.95 -4.64 12.30
CA LYS A 98 12.77 -4.93 13.11
C LYS A 98 13.09 -5.24 14.59
N PRO A 99 14.10 -6.08 14.95
CA PRO A 99 14.42 -6.35 16.35
C PRO A 99 15.16 -5.20 17.07
N ILE A 100 15.58 -4.15 16.35
CA ILE A 100 16.32 -3.03 16.93
C ILE A 100 15.36 -2.17 17.76
N ASN A 101 15.66 -2.01 19.05
CA ASN A 101 14.81 -1.30 19.98
C ASN A 101 15.51 -0.08 20.62
N VAL A 102 14.74 0.68 21.41
CA VAL A 102 15.15 1.98 21.95
C VAL A 102 16.04 1.92 23.18
N ARG A 103 16.44 0.72 23.62
CA ARG A 103 17.21 0.51 24.86
C ARG A 103 18.64 0.10 24.59
N GLU A 104 18.87 -0.67 23.55
CA GLU A 104 20.14 -1.36 23.36
C GLU A 104 20.84 -0.91 22.06
N PRO A 105 22.17 -0.70 22.11
CA PRO A 105 22.95 -0.40 20.91
C PRO A 105 23.01 -1.63 20.00
N TRP A 106 23.26 -1.40 18.72
CA TRP A 106 23.32 -2.43 17.69
C TRP A 106 24.54 -2.19 16.79
N THR A 107 24.85 -3.07 15.85
CA THR A 107 26.07 -2.95 15.02
C THR A 107 25.72 -2.81 13.55
N LEU A 108 26.31 -1.81 12.91
CA LEU A 108 26.21 -1.55 11.47
C LEU A 108 27.58 -1.75 10.85
N VAL A 109 27.70 -2.66 9.90
CA VAL A 109 28.93 -2.83 9.12
C VAL A 109 28.78 -2.03 7.84
N VAL A 110 29.68 -1.06 7.65
CA VAL A 110 29.71 -0.20 6.48
C VAL A 110 31.00 -0.35 5.69
N SER A 111 30.94 -0.01 4.42
CA SER A 111 32.08 0.15 3.53
C SER A 111 32.23 1.64 3.23
N ARG A 112 33.31 2.24 3.74
CA ARG A 112 33.60 3.68 3.63
C ARG A 112 34.62 3.93 2.52
N PRO A 113 34.41 4.91 1.64
CA PRO A 113 35.42 5.31 0.66
C PRO A 113 36.58 6.01 1.38
N CYS A 114 37.80 5.51 1.22
CA CYS A 114 39.03 6.16 1.67
C CYS A 114 39.53 7.16 0.60
N THR A 115 40.41 8.09 1.01
CA THR A 115 40.99 9.14 0.15
C THR A 115 41.69 8.59 -1.10
N ASP A 116 42.17 7.34 -1.04
CA ASP A 116 42.87 6.68 -2.15
C ASP A 116 41.90 5.95 -3.12
N GLY A 117 40.58 6.09 -2.95
CA GLY A 117 39.56 5.42 -3.74
C GLY A 117 39.31 3.95 -3.35
N ALA A 118 40.11 3.41 -2.42
CA ALA A 118 39.86 2.12 -1.79
C ALA A 118 38.63 2.17 -0.87
N TYR A 119 37.95 1.04 -0.72
CA TYR A 119 36.85 0.90 0.24
C TYR A 119 37.31 0.07 1.43
N GLU A 120 37.19 0.63 2.63
CA GLU A 120 37.50 -0.07 3.86
C GLU A 120 36.23 -0.43 4.63
N ARG A 121 36.25 -1.62 5.23
CA ARG A 121 35.15 -2.16 6.01
C ARG A 121 35.26 -1.69 7.46
N PHE A 122 34.23 -1.02 7.95
CA PHE A 122 34.14 -0.52 9.33
C PHE A 122 32.94 -1.11 10.04
N ALA A 123 33.14 -1.63 11.24
CA ALA A 123 32.06 -1.98 12.15
C ALA A 123 31.77 -0.77 13.03
N VAL A 124 30.59 -0.18 12.83
CA VAL A 124 30.13 1.01 13.52
C VAL A 124 29.10 0.60 14.55
N LYS A 125 29.37 0.88 15.83
CA LYS A 125 28.41 0.64 16.89
C LYS A 125 27.36 1.74 16.84
N MET A 126 26.12 1.36 16.63
CA MET A 126 25.02 2.30 16.44
C MET A 126 24.32 2.59 17.77
N PRO A 127 23.85 3.83 17.95
CA PRO A 127 23.02 4.19 19.08
C PRO A 127 21.71 3.37 19.10
N PRO A 128 21.09 3.17 20.29
CA PRO A 128 19.72 2.69 20.37
C PRO A 128 18.78 3.51 19.48
N SER A 129 17.74 2.87 18.95
CA SER A 129 16.79 3.56 18.08
C SER A 129 16.00 4.62 18.85
N VAL A 130 15.48 5.62 18.14
CA VAL A 130 14.69 6.70 18.74
C VAL A 130 13.23 6.27 18.80
N ARG A 131 12.54 6.51 19.93
CA ARG A 131 11.09 6.25 20.00
C ARG A 131 10.36 7.07 18.97
N LEU A 132 9.55 6.40 18.17
CA LEU A 132 8.64 7.03 17.24
C LEU A 132 7.57 7.78 18.05
N ARG A 133 7.71 9.11 18.14
CA ARG A 133 6.75 9.99 18.80
C ARG A 133 5.90 10.68 17.74
N TRP A 134 4.69 10.18 17.55
CA TRP A 134 3.69 10.89 16.77
C TRP A 134 2.98 11.91 17.65
N THR A 135 2.83 13.13 17.13
CA THR A 135 1.88 14.09 17.69
C THR A 135 0.45 13.53 17.60
N PRO A 136 -0.50 13.98 18.43
CA PRO A 136 -1.90 13.54 18.32
C PRO A 136 -2.50 13.73 16.91
N ALA A 137 -2.09 14.80 16.22
CA ALA A 137 -2.50 15.08 14.85
C ALA A 137 -1.93 14.07 13.85
N GLU A 138 -0.65 13.74 13.94
CA GLU A 138 -0.02 12.70 13.10
C GLU A 138 -0.59 11.32 13.39
N TRP A 139 -0.89 11.02 14.65
CA TRP A 139 -1.52 9.76 15.04
C TRP A 139 -2.90 9.61 14.38
N LEU A 140 -3.73 10.66 14.45
CA LEU A 140 -5.05 10.68 13.81
C LEU A 140 -4.95 10.60 12.28
N ALA A 141 -4.00 11.34 11.68
CA ALA A 141 -3.76 11.31 10.24
C ALA A 141 -3.31 9.92 9.76
N ASN A 142 -2.32 9.33 10.42
CA ASN A 142 -1.86 7.97 10.12
C ASN A 142 -2.99 6.96 10.31
N LEU A 143 -3.78 7.05 11.38
CA LEU A 143 -4.92 6.16 11.58
C LEU A 143 -5.96 6.31 10.46
N ALA A 144 -6.24 7.53 10.01
CA ALA A 144 -7.19 7.76 8.91
C ALA A 144 -6.71 7.13 7.59
N ILE A 145 -5.41 7.26 7.30
CA ILE A 145 -4.76 6.81 6.05
C ILE A 145 -4.54 5.31 6.07
N ASP A 146 -3.89 4.82 7.12
CA ASP A 146 -3.45 3.45 7.21
C ASP A 146 -4.54 2.51 7.67
N PHE A 147 -5.60 3.00 8.34
CA PHE A 147 -6.66 2.13 8.85
C PHE A 147 -8.01 2.48 8.24
N TYR A 148 -8.56 3.68 8.50
CA TYR A 148 -9.96 4.00 8.21
C TYR A 148 -10.32 3.87 6.73
N LEU A 149 -9.62 4.58 5.84
CA LEU A 149 -9.95 4.60 4.41
C LEU A 149 -9.88 3.20 3.79
N PRO A 150 -8.79 2.44 3.93
CA PRO A 150 -8.69 1.18 3.20
C PRO A 150 -9.40 0.05 3.95
N PHE A 151 -9.70 0.18 5.24
CA PHE A 151 -10.65 -0.68 5.94
C PHE A 151 -12.07 -0.51 5.37
N LEU A 152 -12.54 0.73 5.23
CA LEU A 152 -13.84 1.00 4.61
C LEU A 152 -13.92 0.45 3.19
N ALA A 153 -12.86 0.63 2.40
CA ALA A 153 -12.79 0.10 1.05
C ALA A 153 -12.83 -1.45 1.05
N ALA A 154 -11.95 -2.12 1.80
CA ALA A 154 -11.93 -3.58 1.88
C ALA A 154 -13.27 -4.16 2.37
N MET A 155 -13.89 -3.55 3.37
CA MET A 155 -15.18 -3.98 3.90
C MET A 155 -16.31 -3.75 2.89
N ALA A 156 -16.35 -2.59 2.23
CA ALA A 156 -17.30 -2.32 1.16
C ALA A 156 -17.17 -3.35 0.03
N GLY A 157 -15.94 -3.65 -0.40
CA GLY A 157 -15.67 -4.66 -1.41
C GLY A 157 -16.17 -6.05 -1.00
N LEU A 158 -15.94 -6.45 0.26
CA LEU A 158 -16.34 -7.76 0.79
C LEU A 158 -17.87 -7.87 0.84
N LEU A 159 -18.54 -6.85 1.36
CA LEU A 159 -19.99 -6.81 1.45
C LEU A 159 -20.63 -6.88 0.05
N ILE A 160 -20.10 -6.14 -0.93
CA ILE A 160 -20.60 -6.18 -2.30
C ILE A 160 -20.42 -7.59 -2.90
N ALA A 161 -19.25 -8.20 -2.71
CA ALA A 161 -18.96 -9.55 -3.17
C ALA A 161 -19.93 -10.60 -2.58
N LEU A 162 -20.27 -10.49 -1.30
CA LEU A 162 -21.19 -11.40 -0.62
C LEU A 162 -22.64 -11.19 -1.06
N VAL A 163 -23.07 -9.94 -1.25
CA VAL A 163 -24.46 -9.61 -1.55
C VAL A 163 -24.83 -9.94 -3.00
N ARG A 164 -23.95 -9.67 -3.97
CA ARG A 164 -24.24 -9.80 -5.42
C ARG A 164 -23.09 -10.44 -6.21
N PRO A 165 -22.64 -11.67 -5.89
CA PRO A 165 -21.52 -12.32 -6.61
C PRO A 165 -21.82 -12.67 -8.08
N ARG A 166 -23.09 -12.56 -8.51
CA ARG A 166 -23.53 -12.85 -9.88
C ARG A 166 -23.60 -11.61 -10.77
N ASP A 167 -23.65 -10.42 -10.19
CA ASP A 167 -23.75 -9.18 -10.93
C ASP A 167 -22.34 -8.74 -11.33
N ASP A 168 -22.07 -8.65 -12.63
CA ASP A 168 -20.74 -8.31 -13.15
C ASP A 168 -20.28 -6.93 -12.66
N GLN A 169 -21.20 -5.97 -12.52
CA GLN A 169 -20.89 -4.63 -12.03
C GLN A 169 -20.60 -4.62 -10.52
N ALA A 170 -21.31 -5.44 -9.75
CA ALA A 170 -21.01 -5.63 -8.34
C ALA A 170 -19.64 -6.30 -8.15
N CYS A 171 -19.31 -7.28 -9.00
CA CYS A 171 -17.99 -7.92 -8.99
C CYS A 171 -16.87 -6.93 -9.30
N LEU A 172 -17.05 -6.06 -10.31
CA LEU A 172 -16.10 -5.00 -10.63
C LEU A 172 -15.94 -4.00 -9.48
N ALA A 173 -17.05 -3.56 -8.88
CA ALA A 173 -17.01 -2.68 -7.71
C ALA A 173 -16.29 -3.34 -6.52
N ALA A 174 -16.53 -4.64 -6.28
CA ALA A 174 -15.86 -5.38 -5.22
C ALA A 174 -14.34 -5.42 -5.43
N LEU A 175 -13.88 -5.74 -6.64
CA LEU A 175 -12.46 -5.75 -6.99
C LEU A 175 -11.85 -4.35 -6.88
N LEU A 176 -12.55 -3.31 -7.35
CA LEU A 176 -12.12 -1.92 -7.25
C LEU A 176 -11.89 -1.51 -5.79
N PHE A 177 -12.84 -1.79 -4.90
CA PHE A 177 -12.70 -1.42 -3.49
C PHE A 177 -11.66 -2.27 -2.75
N MET A 178 -11.48 -3.53 -3.15
CA MET A 178 -10.38 -4.36 -2.64
C MET A 178 -9.02 -3.83 -3.07
N ALA A 179 -8.87 -3.43 -4.34
CA ALA A 179 -7.66 -2.81 -4.87
C ALA A 179 -7.36 -1.49 -4.14
N LEU A 180 -8.37 -0.63 -3.96
CA LEU A 180 -8.26 0.59 -3.15
C LEU A 180 -7.86 0.29 -1.70
N GLY A 181 -8.29 -0.85 -1.16
CA GLY A 181 -7.97 -1.32 0.17
C GLY A 181 -6.48 -1.62 0.39
N VAL A 182 -5.71 -1.88 -0.66
CA VAL A 182 -4.29 -2.31 -0.55
C VAL A 182 -3.29 -1.29 -1.07
N THR A 183 -3.72 -0.23 -1.75
CA THR A 183 -2.82 0.80 -2.30
C THR A 183 -2.17 1.68 -1.23
N MET A 184 -2.70 1.66 -0.01
CA MET A 184 -2.21 2.43 1.12
C MET A 184 -1.73 1.46 2.22
N GLY A 185 -0.54 1.67 2.77
CA GLY A 185 -0.04 0.83 3.87
C GLY A 185 1.45 1.03 4.15
N PRO A 186 1.94 0.47 5.28
CA PRO A 186 3.37 0.41 5.55
C PRO A 186 4.07 -0.55 4.58
N GLY A 187 5.37 -0.33 4.36
CA GLY A 187 6.16 -1.20 3.50
C GLY A 187 6.20 -2.66 3.97
N VAL A 188 6.13 -3.59 3.02
CA VAL A 188 6.09 -5.03 3.26
C VAL A 188 7.42 -5.62 3.75
N SER A 189 8.49 -4.84 3.78
CA SER A 189 9.84 -5.31 4.13
C SER A 189 9.96 -5.90 5.54
N GLN A 190 9.11 -5.46 6.47
CA GLN A 190 9.10 -5.87 7.87
C GLN A 190 8.08 -6.99 8.16
N PHE A 191 7.36 -7.45 7.13
CA PHE A 191 6.38 -8.51 7.27
C PHE A 191 7.07 -9.85 7.53
N PRO A 192 6.41 -10.81 8.21
CA PRO A 192 6.93 -12.15 8.38
C PRO A 192 7.27 -12.82 7.03
N PRO A 193 8.30 -13.70 6.96
CA PRO A 193 8.76 -14.29 5.71
C PRO A 193 7.71 -15.05 4.88
N VAL A 194 6.61 -15.51 5.47
CA VAL A 194 5.54 -16.19 4.72
C VAL A 194 4.57 -15.19 4.08
N LEU A 195 4.42 -14.02 4.70
CA LEU A 195 3.43 -13.02 4.28
C LEU A 195 4.03 -11.92 3.42
N ARG A 196 5.33 -11.64 3.50
CA ARG A 196 5.94 -10.49 2.81
C ARG A 196 5.86 -10.60 1.28
N GLU A 197 6.13 -11.77 0.69
CA GLU A 197 6.10 -11.99 -0.77
C GLU A 197 4.65 -11.97 -1.28
N MET A 198 3.74 -12.64 -0.57
CA MET A 198 2.29 -12.58 -0.84
C MET A 198 1.79 -11.14 -0.77
N SER A 199 2.19 -10.42 0.27
CA SER A 199 1.80 -9.02 0.51
C SER A 199 2.30 -8.11 -0.60
N LEU A 200 3.58 -8.27 -1.00
CA LEU A 200 4.17 -7.53 -2.11
C LEU A 200 3.39 -7.77 -3.39
N PHE A 201 3.07 -9.02 -3.70
CA PHE A 201 2.27 -9.37 -4.88
C PHE A 201 0.88 -8.72 -4.85
N VAL A 202 0.20 -8.76 -3.70
CA VAL A 202 -1.14 -8.17 -3.52
C VAL A 202 -1.09 -6.64 -3.65
N GLU A 203 -0.11 -5.99 -3.02
CA GLU A 203 0.11 -4.55 -3.06
C GLU A 203 0.39 -4.06 -4.50
N VAL A 204 1.34 -4.70 -5.19
CA VAL A 204 1.69 -4.37 -6.57
C VAL A 204 0.49 -4.59 -7.50
N THR A 205 -0.22 -5.71 -7.34
CA THR A 205 -1.40 -6.02 -8.16
C THR A 205 -2.53 -5.01 -7.93
N GLY A 206 -2.87 -4.72 -6.67
CA GLY A 206 -3.93 -3.77 -6.36
C GLY A 206 -3.61 -2.35 -6.86
N SER A 207 -2.37 -1.90 -6.67
CA SER A 207 -1.92 -0.56 -7.09
C SER A 207 -1.98 -0.36 -8.60
N HIS A 208 -1.57 -1.36 -9.39
CA HIS A 208 -1.56 -1.25 -10.86
C HIS A 208 -2.95 -1.45 -11.48
N PHE A 209 -3.78 -2.32 -10.91
CA PHE A 209 -5.12 -2.58 -11.44
C PHE A 209 -6.16 -1.54 -10.98
N LEU A 210 -5.93 -0.79 -9.90
CA LEU A 210 -6.91 0.18 -9.38
C LEU A 210 -7.36 1.21 -10.44
N PRO A 211 -6.48 1.93 -11.16
CA PRO A 211 -6.91 2.91 -12.16
C PRO A 211 -7.72 2.26 -13.30
N TYR A 212 -7.31 1.06 -13.73
CA TYR A 212 -8.01 0.28 -14.75
C TYR A 212 -9.39 -0.18 -14.28
N LEU A 213 -9.52 -0.63 -13.03
CA LEU A 213 -10.79 -1.02 -12.44
C LEU A 213 -11.74 0.18 -12.29
N VAL A 214 -11.22 1.35 -11.90
CA VAL A 214 -11.98 2.61 -11.86
C VAL A 214 -12.48 2.98 -13.26
N PHE A 215 -11.58 2.94 -14.26
CA PHE A 215 -11.92 3.17 -15.66
C PHE A 215 -13.02 2.21 -16.15
N LEU A 216 -12.82 0.90 -16.04
CA LEU A 216 -13.80 -0.10 -16.45
C LEU A 216 -15.14 0.06 -15.76
N PHE A 217 -15.12 0.35 -14.45
CA PHE A 217 -16.33 0.51 -13.67
C PHE A 217 -17.18 1.64 -14.24
N PHE A 218 -16.63 2.85 -14.41
CA PHE A 218 -17.40 4.00 -14.90
C PHE A 218 -17.70 3.99 -16.40
N LEU A 219 -16.96 3.20 -17.20
CA LEU A 219 -17.33 2.96 -18.59
C LEU A 219 -18.58 2.11 -18.72
N ARG A 220 -18.76 1.13 -17.83
CA ARG A 220 -19.85 0.15 -17.94
C ARG A 220 -21.03 0.44 -17.02
N PHE A 221 -20.83 1.23 -15.97
CA PHE A 221 -21.85 1.56 -14.98
C PHE A 221 -22.46 2.95 -15.20
N PRO A 222 -23.80 3.10 -15.08
CA PRO A 222 -24.84 2.06 -14.99
C PRO A 222 -25.19 1.47 -16.36
N THR A 223 -24.97 2.24 -17.42
CA THR A 223 -25.10 1.87 -18.82
C THR A 223 -23.76 2.12 -19.50
N ARG A 224 -23.51 1.45 -20.63
CA ARG A 224 -22.28 1.65 -21.41
C ARG A 224 -22.15 3.11 -21.79
N SER A 225 -21.04 3.72 -21.39
CA SER A 225 -20.78 5.13 -21.66
C SER A 225 -20.60 5.38 -23.16
N PRO A 226 -20.80 6.63 -23.61
CA PRO A 226 -20.52 6.98 -25.00
C PRO A 226 -19.08 6.66 -25.40
N VAL A 227 -18.12 6.76 -24.47
CA VAL A 227 -16.72 6.44 -24.71
C VAL A 227 -16.56 4.96 -25.06
N ASP A 228 -17.19 4.06 -24.29
CA ASP A 228 -17.18 2.61 -24.55
C ASP A 228 -17.88 2.25 -25.88
N GLN A 229 -18.90 3.01 -26.26
CA GLN A 229 -19.63 2.79 -27.52
C GLN A 229 -18.83 3.22 -28.76
N HIS A 230 -18.12 4.36 -28.69
CA HIS A 230 -17.37 4.90 -29.84
C HIS A 230 -15.97 4.31 -29.95
N VAL A 231 -15.35 3.96 -28.82
CA VAL A 231 -13.94 3.57 -28.75
C VAL A 231 -13.76 2.30 -27.90
N PRO A 232 -14.42 1.17 -28.23
CA PRO A 232 -14.38 -0.04 -27.41
C PRO A 232 -12.98 -0.67 -27.30
N TRP A 233 -12.11 -0.41 -28.29
CA TRP A 233 -10.72 -0.88 -28.30
C TRP A 233 -9.88 -0.27 -27.16
N LEU A 234 -10.29 0.88 -26.61
CA LEU A 234 -9.58 1.55 -25.52
C LEU A 234 -9.49 0.64 -24.28
N ASN A 235 -10.51 -0.19 -24.05
CA ASN A 235 -10.50 -1.18 -22.97
C ASN A 235 -9.35 -2.19 -23.09
N ALA A 236 -9.09 -2.66 -24.32
CA ALA A 236 -8.04 -3.63 -24.59
C ALA A 236 -6.65 -2.97 -24.50
N VAL A 237 -6.51 -1.75 -25.01
CA VAL A 237 -5.25 -0.99 -24.92
C VAL A 237 -4.90 -0.67 -23.48
N PHE A 238 -5.85 -0.14 -22.69
CA PHE A 238 -5.60 0.12 -21.27
C PHE A 238 -5.36 -1.16 -20.48
N LEU A 239 -6.02 -2.27 -20.81
CA LEU A 239 -5.69 -3.57 -20.20
C LEU A 239 -4.26 -4.01 -20.54
N ALA A 240 -3.86 -3.94 -21.82
CA ALA A 240 -2.54 -4.34 -22.26
C ALA A 240 -1.43 -3.51 -21.59
N VAL A 241 -1.64 -2.19 -21.50
CA VAL A 241 -0.76 -1.27 -20.78
C VAL A 241 -0.71 -1.61 -19.29
N THR A 242 -1.85 -1.84 -18.64
CA THR A 242 -1.89 -2.23 -17.22
C THR A 242 -1.17 -3.54 -16.97
N LEU A 243 -1.31 -4.54 -17.85
CA LEU A 243 -0.61 -5.82 -17.74
C LEU A 243 0.89 -5.67 -17.95
N ALA A 244 1.32 -4.86 -18.93
CA ALA A 244 2.72 -4.57 -19.17
C ALA A 244 3.36 -3.84 -17.97
N ALA A 245 2.68 -2.82 -17.45
CA ALA A 245 3.10 -2.07 -16.27
C ALA A 245 3.17 -2.97 -15.03
N TRP A 246 2.13 -3.78 -14.79
CA TRP A 246 2.10 -4.73 -13.69
C TRP A 246 3.22 -5.76 -13.77
N GLY A 247 3.48 -6.33 -14.95
CA GLY A 247 4.58 -7.27 -15.14
C GLY A 247 5.95 -6.63 -14.90
N ALA A 248 6.19 -5.44 -15.44
CA ALA A 248 7.42 -4.69 -15.23
C ALA A 248 7.63 -4.33 -13.75
N SER A 249 6.59 -3.87 -13.07
CA SER A 249 6.63 -3.53 -11.65
C SER A 249 6.82 -4.76 -10.77
N LEU A 250 6.21 -5.91 -11.09
CA LEU A 250 6.50 -7.15 -10.36
C LEU A 250 7.98 -7.52 -10.45
N VAL A 251 8.57 -7.47 -11.65
CA VAL A 251 10.00 -7.76 -11.82
C VAL A 251 10.83 -6.77 -11.01
N TRP A 252 10.53 -5.47 -11.09
CA TRP A 252 11.25 -4.43 -10.36
C TRP A 252 11.12 -4.55 -8.84
N ASP A 253 9.90 -4.63 -8.34
CA ASP A 253 9.59 -4.66 -6.92
C ASP A 253 10.15 -5.92 -6.27
N PHE A 254 9.99 -7.10 -6.88
CA PHE A 254 10.62 -8.32 -6.34
C PHE A 254 12.14 -8.25 -6.41
N SER A 255 12.72 -7.72 -7.49
CA SER A 255 14.18 -7.57 -7.61
C SER A 255 14.73 -6.73 -6.47
N LYS A 256 14.22 -5.50 -6.26
CA LYS A 256 14.74 -4.61 -5.20
C LYS A 256 14.50 -5.16 -3.78
N HIS A 257 13.42 -5.90 -3.56
CA HIS A 257 13.15 -6.47 -2.25
C HIS A 257 14.01 -7.69 -1.92
N VAL A 258 14.30 -8.53 -2.91
CA VAL A 258 15.08 -9.76 -2.72
C VAL A 258 16.59 -9.51 -2.85
N SER A 259 17.03 -8.76 -3.87
CA SER A 259 18.45 -8.55 -4.15
C SER A 259 18.72 -7.28 -4.94
N PHE A 260 19.53 -6.38 -4.38
CA PHE A 260 20.01 -5.19 -5.06
C PHE A 260 20.87 -5.50 -6.27
N ALA A 261 21.58 -6.64 -6.28
CA ALA A 261 22.28 -7.12 -7.47
C ALA A 261 21.31 -7.58 -8.58
N ALA A 262 20.11 -8.06 -8.23
CA ALA A 262 19.08 -8.32 -9.22
C ALA A 262 18.48 -7.00 -9.73
N ALA A 263 18.23 -6.05 -8.83
CA ALA A 263 17.71 -4.73 -9.20
C ALA A 263 18.69 -3.93 -10.07
N SER A 264 19.99 -3.98 -9.78
CA SER A 264 21.04 -3.34 -10.58
C SER A 264 21.10 -3.91 -12.00
N ARG A 265 20.87 -5.23 -12.17
CA ARG A 265 20.75 -5.85 -13.49
C ARG A 265 19.54 -5.33 -14.26
N VAL A 266 18.39 -5.20 -13.59
CA VAL A 266 17.19 -4.62 -14.21
C VAL A 266 17.48 -3.18 -14.65
N ASP A 267 18.08 -2.36 -13.79
CA ASP A 267 18.49 -1.00 -14.13
C ASP A 267 19.44 -0.97 -15.34
N ALA A 268 20.47 -1.83 -15.34
CA ALA A 268 21.45 -1.91 -16.43
C ALA A 268 20.81 -2.32 -17.76
N THR A 269 19.90 -3.32 -17.74
CA THR A 269 19.18 -3.76 -18.94
C THR A 269 18.28 -2.67 -19.52
N LEU A 270 17.58 -1.92 -18.66
CA LEU A 270 16.75 -0.78 -19.10
C LEU A 270 17.61 0.37 -19.62
N SER A 271 18.71 0.66 -18.93
CA SER A 271 19.64 1.73 -19.30
C SER A 271 20.30 1.45 -20.66
N ALA A 272 20.63 0.19 -20.95
CA ALA A 272 21.10 -0.24 -22.27
C ALA A 272 20.06 -0.01 -23.39
N ALA A 273 18.77 -0.06 -23.06
CA ALA A 273 17.68 0.30 -23.96
C ALA A 273 17.35 1.80 -24.00
N GLY A 274 18.13 2.65 -23.30
CA GLY A 274 17.89 4.09 -23.19
C GLY A 274 16.70 4.45 -22.29
N LEU A 275 16.22 3.51 -21.46
CA LEU A 275 15.10 3.69 -20.55
C LEU A 275 15.58 3.72 -19.11
N THR A 276 14.87 4.43 -18.25
CA THR A 276 15.09 4.39 -16.80
C THR A 276 13.84 3.88 -16.10
N VAL A 277 14.01 3.17 -14.99
CA VAL A 277 12.85 2.69 -14.19
C VAL A 277 11.97 3.85 -13.76
N GLY A 278 12.59 4.95 -13.30
CA GLY A 278 11.84 6.14 -12.90
C GLY A 278 11.05 6.77 -14.04
N ALA A 279 11.52 6.71 -15.30
CA ALA A 279 10.75 7.18 -16.44
C ALA A 279 9.56 6.26 -16.74
N LEU A 280 9.74 4.94 -16.68
CA LEU A 280 8.66 3.96 -16.85
C LEU A 280 7.59 4.12 -15.77
N GLU A 281 7.99 4.21 -14.50
CA GLU A 281 7.09 4.48 -13.37
C GLU A 281 6.31 5.79 -13.57
N SER A 282 6.98 6.88 -13.99
CA SER A 282 6.33 8.15 -14.30
C SER A 282 5.29 8.02 -15.43
N VAL A 283 5.62 7.29 -16.51
CA VAL A 283 4.71 7.04 -17.64
C VAL A 283 3.50 6.22 -17.20
N PHE A 284 3.71 5.13 -16.45
CA PHE A 284 2.62 4.30 -15.95
C PHE A 284 1.71 5.05 -14.97
N THR A 285 2.29 5.88 -14.10
CA THR A 285 1.55 6.76 -13.20
C THR A 285 0.71 7.76 -13.97
N ALA A 286 1.26 8.38 -15.03
CA ALA A 286 0.54 9.30 -15.89
C ALA A 286 -0.63 8.63 -16.62
N LEU A 287 -0.42 7.40 -17.12
CA LEU A 287 -1.47 6.61 -17.76
C LEU A 287 -2.56 6.22 -16.76
N GLY A 288 -2.21 5.90 -15.51
CA GLY A 288 -3.17 5.69 -14.42
C GLY A 288 -4.02 6.94 -14.15
N ALA A 289 -3.41 8.12 -14.09
CA ALA A 289 -4.13 9.38 -13.97
C ALA A 289 -5.08 9.61 -15.16
N LEU A 290 -4.62 9.36 -16.38
CA LEU A 290 -5.45 9.45 -17.59
C LEU A 290 -6.67 8.51 -17.55
N MET A 291 -6.48 7.25 -17.11
CA MET A 291 -7.59 6.29 -16.93
C MET A 291 -8.65 6.83 -15.97
N ILE A 292 -8.23 7.43 -14.85
CA ILE A 292 -9.16 8.05 -13.88
C ILE A 292 -9.88 9.25 -14.51
N LEU A 293 -9.18 10.10 -15.26
CA LEU A 293 -9.79 11.25 -15.95
C LEU A 293 -10.84 10.79 -16.97
N VAL A 294 -10.57 9.75 -17.76
CA VAL A 294 -11.54 9.17 -18.70
C VAL A 294 -12.74 8.56 -17.98
N ALA A 295 -12.52 7.95 -16.81
CA ALA A 295 -13.57 7.44 -15.94
C ALA A 295 -14.50 8.58 -15.46
N LEU A 296 -13.91 9.71 -15.03
CA LEU A 296 -14.64 10.90 -14.60
C LEU A 296 -15.44 11.53 -15.74
N VAL A 297 -14.87 11.63 -16.94
CA VAL A 297 -15.60 12.09 -18.13
C VAL A 297 -16.77 11.16 -18.42
N SER A 298 -16.56 9.85 -18.34
CA SER A 298 -17.60 8.84 -18.60
C SER A 298 -18.78 8.96 -17.63
N VAL A 299 -18.53 9.09 -16.33
CA VAL A 299 -19.62 9.21 -15.34
C VAL A 299 -20.40 10.52 -15.48
N VAL A 300 -19.72 11.63 -15.82
CA VAL A 300 -20.38 12.92 -16.05
C VAL A 300 -21.23 12.87 -17.31
N LEU A 301 -20.74 12.28 -18.41
CA LEU A 301 -21.51 12.11 -19.64
C LEU A 301 -22.74 11.22 -19.42
N ASN A 302 -22.60 10.10 -18.70
CA ASN A 302 -23.71 9.22 -18.34
C ASN A 302 -24.76 9.96 -17.51
N ALA A 303 -24.33 10.76 -16.52
CA ALA A 303 -25.24 11.55 -15.71
C ALA A 303 -25.99 12.63 -16.51
N ARG A 304 -25.39 13.21 -17.55
CA ARG A 304 -26.04 14.21 -18.42
C ARG A 304 -27.04 13.58 -19.39
N ARG A 305 -26.75 12.37 -19.90
CA ARG A 305 -27.57 11.67 -20.91
C ARG A 305 -28.67 10.77 -20.32
N ALA A 306 -28.81 10.73 -19.00
CA ALA A 306 -29.84 9.93 -18.33
C ALA A 306 -31.26 10.31 -18.80
N ALA A 307 -32.04 9.29 -19.18
CA ALA A 307 -33.34 9.42 -19.83
C ALA A 307 -34.45 9.89 -18.87
N SER A 308 -34.45 9.40 -17.63
CA SER A 308 -35.45 9.78 -16.60
C SER A 308 -34.89 10.76 -15.57
N ALA A 309 -35.75 11.62 -15.01
CA ALA A 309 -35.37 12.59 -13.99
C ALA A 309 -34.82 11.93 -12.72
N ASP A 310 -35.40 10.80 -12.30
CA ASP A 310 -34.96 10.02 -11.14
C ASP A 310 -33.59 9.36 -11.36
N GLU A 311 -33.38 8.78 -12.54
CA GLU A 311 -32.09 8.20 -12.91
C GLU A 311 -31.00 9.29 -13.00
N ARG A 312 -31.34 10.46 -13.56
CA ARG A 312 -30.45 11.63 -13.62
C ARG A 312 -30.05 12.12 -12.23
N ARG A 313 -31.01 12.26 -11.30
CA ARG A 313 -30.72 12.69 -9.93
C ARG A 313 -29.76 11.73 -9.24
N ARG A 314 -29.98 10.44 -9.41
CA ARG A 314 -29.18 9.38 -8.82
C ARG A 314 -27.77 9.31 -9.41
N LEU A 315 -27.65 9.38 -10.72
CA LEU A 315 -26.37 9.40 -11.42
C LEU A 315 -25.56 10.65 -11.07
N ARG A 316 -26.22 11.79 -10.91
CA ARG A 316 -25.56 13.03 -10.49
C ARG A 316 -24.93 12.89 -9.10
N ILE A 317 -25.60 12.26 -8.14
CA ILE A 317 -25.03 12.03 -6.79
C ILE A 317 -23.77 11.16 -6.89
N ILE A 318 -23.83 10.08 -7.67
CA ILE A 318 -22.68 9.19 -7.89
C ILE A 318 -21.54 9.96 -8.59
N ALA A 319 -21.86 10.74 -9.63
CA ALA A 319 -20.90 11.54 -10.36
C ALA A 319 -20.23 12.60 -9.46
N VAL A 320 -20.99 13.31 -8.63
CA VAL A 320 -20.45 14.30 -7.68
C VAL A 320 -19.51 13.62 -6.69
N GLY A 321 -19.90 12.48 -6.11
CA GLY A 321 -19.04 11.73 -5.20
C GLY A 321 -17.78 11.17 -5.86
N ALA A 322 -17.91 10.68 -7.10
CA ALA A 322 -16.79 10.20 -7.90
C ALA A 322 -15.83 11.34 -8.26
N VAL A 323 -16.33 12.49 -8.71
CA VAL A 323 -15.51 13.66 -9.02
C VAL A 323 -14.83 14.19 -7.75
N ALA A 324 -15.57 14.33 -6.65
CA ALA A 324 -15.04 14.83 -5.39
C ALA A 324 -13.93 13.93 -4.83
N GLY A 325 -14.00 12.61 -5.03
CA GLY A 325 -12.97 11.68 -4.54
C GLY A 325 -11.87 11.32 -5.52
N LEU A 326 -12.17 11.15 -6.81
CA LEU A 326 -11.18 10.68 -7.78
C LEU A 326 -10.43 11.81 -8.47
N LEU A 327 -10.98 13.04 -8.55
CA LEU A 327 -10.25 14.17 -9.11
C LEU A 327 -9.02 14.53 -8.27
N PRO A 328 -9.10 14.63 -6.92
CA PRO A 328 -7.91 14.81 -6.09
C PRO A 328 -6.88 13.68 -6.27
N ALA A 329 -7.32 12.43 -6.40
CA ALA A 329 -6.43 11.31 -6.67
C ALA A 329 -5.69 11.48 -8.01
N ALA A 330 -6.41 11.84 -9.09
CA ALA A 330 -5.80 12.09 -10.40
C ALA A 330 -4.80 13.25 -10.37
N ILE A 331 -5.10 14.32 -9.62
CA ILE A 331 -4.20 15.46 -9.43
C ILE A 331 -2.93 15.02 -8.67
N LEU A 332 -3.08 14.27 -7.58
CA LEU A 332 -1.93 13.77 -6.81
C LEU A 332 -1.04 12.85 -7.65
N LEU A 333 -1.62 11.99 -8.49
CA LEU A 333 -0.87 11.16 -9.43
C LEU A 333 -0.13 12.02 -10.47
N ALA A 334 -0.78 13.06 -11.02
CA ALA A 334 -0.14 13.97 -11.97
C ALA A 334 1.03 14.75 -11.33
N LEU A 335 0.88 15.21 -10.09
CA LEU A 335 1.95 15.86 -9.32
C LEU A 335 3.12 14.89 -9.05
N ALA A 336 2.80 13.62 -8.75
CA ALA A 336 3.80 12.57 -8.56
C ALA A 336 4.59 12.31 -9.86
N THR A 337 3.92 12.23 -11.02
CA THR A 337 4.58 12.15 -12.34
C THR A 337 5.53 13.31 -12.57
N ALA A 338 5.12 14.54 -12.21
CA ALA A 338 5.93 15.74 -12.34
C ALA A 338 7.02 15.88 -11.25
N ARG A 339 7.15 14.91 -10.34
CA ARG A 339 8.09 14.90 -9.20
C ARG A 339 7.98 16.17 -8.34
N VAL A 340 6.79 16.74 -8.25
CA VAL A 340 6.51 17.91 -7.42
C VAL A 340 6.40 17.46 -5.97
N LYS A 341 7.21 18.06 -5.08
CA LYS A 341 7.09 17.82 -3.64
C LYS A 341 5.75 18.37 -3.15
N VAL A 342 4.88 17.48 -2.70
CA VAL A 342 3.54 17.82 -2.22
C VAL A 342 3.59 18.13 -0.71
N PRO A 343 3.21 19.33 -0.26
CA PRO A 343 3.15 19.65 1.17
C PRO A 343 2.20 18.72 1.93
N ILE A 344 2.51 18.44 3.19
CA ILE A 344 1.69 17.53 4.03
C ILE A 344 0.22 17.97 4.12
N GLY A 345 -0.06 19.28 4.12
CA GLY A 345 -1.42 19.82 4.15
C GLY A 345 -2.29 19.38 2.96
N VAL A 346 -1.69 19.16 1.79
CA VAL A 346 -2.42 18.65 0.62
C VAL A 346 -2.85 17.20 0.84
N TRP A 347 -2.01 16.37 1.47
CA TRP A 347 -2.37 14.99 1.82
C TRP A 347 -3.47 14.95 2.90
N VAL A 348 -3.38 15.83 3.90
CA VAL A 348 -4.39 15.97 4.97
C VAL A 348 -5.78 16.28 4.41
N VAL A 349 -5.87 17.10 3.37
CA VAL A 349 -7.16 17.43 2.71
C VAL A 349 -7.53 16.41 1.62
N GLY A 350 -6.56 15.96 0.84
CA GLY A 350 -6.79 15.08 -0.31
C GLY A 350 -7.30 13.70 0.08
N ILE A 351 -6.80 13.12 1.16
CA ILE A 351 -7.16 11.75 1.59
C ILE A 351 -8.63 11.67 2.03
N PRO A 352 -9.16 12.57 2.90
CA PRO A 352 -10.59 12.62 3.20
C PRO A 352 -11.46 12.79 1.95
N LEU A 353 -11.03 13.63 1.00
CA LEU A 353 -11.75 13.81 -0.26
C LEU A 353 -11.78 12.50 -1.07
N ILE A 354 -10.65 11.80 -1.20
CA ILE A 354 -10.59 10.49 -1.84
C ILE A 354 -11.55 9.50 -1.17
N GLY A 355 -11.68 9.55 0.16
CA GLY A 355 -12.66 8.78 0.92
C GLY A 355 -14.13 9.09 0.64
N LEU A 356 -14.45 10.26 0.07
CA LEU A 356 -15.82 10.56 -0.37
C LEU A 356 -16.27 9.63 -1.48
N PHE A 357 -15.36 9.08 -2.30
CA PHE A 357 -15.73 8.16 -3.37
C PHE A 357 -16.33 6.84 -2.85
N PRO A 358 -15.65 6.02 -2.02
CA PRO A 358 -16.23 4.81 -1.45
C PRO A 358 -17.47 5.11 -0.58
N LEU A 359 -17.48 6.23 0.16
CA LEU A 359 -18.63 6.63 0.97
C LEU A 359 -19.86 6.98 0.12
N SER A 360 -19.67 7.76 -0.95
CA SER A 360 -20.75 8.12 -1.89
C SER A 360 -21.28 6.89 -2.61
N PHE A 361 -20.39 5.95 -2.95
CA PHE A 361 -20.78 4.69 -3.55
C PHE A 361 -21.58 3.83 -2.59
N ALA A 362 -21.11 3.66 -1.35
CA ALA A 362 -21.83 2.97 -0.29
C ALA A 362 -23.21 3.60 -0.08
N TYR A 363 -23.30 4.92 0.01
CA TYR A 363 -24.57 5.66 0.10
C TYR A 363 -25.46 5.38 -1.11
N ALA A 364 -24.94 5.38 -2.34
CA ALA A 364 -25.72 5.11 -3.54
C ALA A 364 -26.27 3.66 -3.57
N VAL A 365 -25.45 2.68 -3.21
CA VAL A 365 -25.85 1.28 -3.05
C VAL A 365 -26.95 1.18 -1.99
N VAL A 366 -26.76 1.83 -0.84
CA VAL A 366 -27.65 1.75 0.33
C VAL A 366 -28.99 2.47 0.12
N ARG A 367 -28.92 3.77 -0.19
CA ARG A 367 -30.07 4.67 -0.29
C ARG A 367 -30.80 4.50 -1.61
N HIS A 368 -30.05 4.45 -2.70
CA HIS A 368 -30.63 4.52 -4.05
C HIS A 368 -30.83 3.16 -4.70
N ARG A 369 -30.46 2.06 -4.03
CA ARG A 369 -30.70 0.67 -4.47
C ARG A 369 -29.93 0.34 -5.76
N VAL A 370 -28.66 0.75 -5.84
CA VAL A 370 -27.81 0.38 -6.99
C VAL A 370 -27.71 -1.13 -6.97
N PHE A 371 -28.01 -1.79 -8.10
CA PHE A 371 -28.21 -3.24 -8.23
C PHE A 371 -29.55 -3.81 -7.71
N GLY A 372 -30.62 -3.00 -7.54
CA GLY A 372 -31.97 -3.53 -7.29
C GLY A 372 -32.15 -4.18 -5.91
N ILE A 373 -31.49 -3.64 -4.88
CA ILE A 373 -31.48 -4.19 -3.52
C ILE A 373 -32.79 -3.78 -2.79
N ARG A 374 -33.89 -4.50 -3.03
CA ARG A 374 -35.18 -4.25 -2.34
C ARG A 374 -35.28 -4.91 -0.96
N LEU A 375 -34.65 -6.07 -0.74
CA LEU A 375 -35.02 -6.95 0.40
C LEU A 375 -33.91 -7.21 1.43
N ILE A 376 -32.64 -7.29 1.04
CA ILE A 376 -31.56 -7.70 1.98
C ILE A 376 -31.12 -6.52 2.86
N LEU A 377 -30.99 -5.32 2.29
CA LEU A 377 -30.52 -4.16 3.04
C LEU A 377 -31.57 -3.62 4.01
N ARG A 378 -32.86 -3.70 3.68
CA ARG A 378 -33.92 -3.24 4.59
C ARG A 378 -34.07 -4.14 5.81
N ARG A 379 -33.66 -5.41 5.73
CA ARG A 379 -33.59 -6.33 6.87
C ARG A 379 -32.24 -6.21 7.56
N GLY A 380 -31.11 -6.28 6.85
CA GLY A 380 -29.77 -6.20 7.42
C GLY A 380 -29.42 -4.83 8.01
N LEU A 381 -29.78 -3.72 7.37
CA LEU A 381 -29.51 -2.37 7.85
C LEU A 381 -30.52 -1.92 8.91
N LYS A 382 -31.80 -2.32 8.82
CA LYS A 382 -32.77 -2.09 9.91
C LYS A 382 -32.45 -2.97 11.13
N TYR A 383 -31.93 -4.19 10.95
CA TYR A 383 -31.39 -4.99 12.07
C TYR A 383 -30.06 -4.46 12.60
N ALA A 384 -29.15 -3.95 11.75
CA ALA A 384 -27.87 -3.39 12.17
C ALA A 384 -28.02 -2.03 12.86
N LEU A 385 -28.83 -1.11 12.33
CA LEU A 385 -29.04 0.22 12.94
C LEU A 385 -30.06 0.23 14.08
N VAL A 386 -31.11 -0.60 14.03
CA VAL A 386 -32.18 -0.55 15.06
C VAL A 386 -32.01 -1.60 16.15
N SER A 387 -31.29 -2.72 15.91
CA SER A 387 -31.12 -3.75 16.96
C SER A 387 -29.73 -3.83 17.57
N ARG A 388 -28.63 -3.49 16.87
CA ARG A 388 -27.27 -3.66 17.42
C ARG A 388 -26.23 -2.74 16.76
N GLY A 389 -26.13 -1.47 17.21
CA GLY A 389 -24.86 -0.73 17.08
C GLY A 389 -23.68 -1.51 17.71
N PHE A 390 -24.02 -2.37 18.68
CA PHE A 390 -23.17 -3.40 19.24
C PHE A 390 -22.63 -4.38 18.19
N LEU A 391 -23.32 -4.72 17.08
CA LEU A 391 -22.82 -5.64 16.04
C LEU A 391 -21.81 -4.99 15.10
N VAL A 392 -21.88 -3.67 14.87
CA VAL A 392 -20.85 -2.95 14.11
C VAL A 392 -19.62 -2.74 14.99
N ALA A 393 -19.83 -2.43 16.27
CA ALA A 393 -18.77 -2.43 17.26
C ALA A 393 -18.19 -3.83 17.46
N GLU A 394 -19.00 -4.88 17.50
CA GLU A 394 -18.62 -6.30 17.63
C GLU A 394 -18.01 -6.80 16.32
N ALA A 395 -18.45 -6.37 15.15
CA ALA A 395 -17.78 -6.68 13.88
C ALA A 395 -16.46 -5.92 13.78
N ALA A 396 -16.37 -4.69 14.27
CA ALA A 396 -15.11 -3.96 14.38
C ALA A 396 -14.19 -4.60 15.43
N VAL A 397 -14.71 -5.10 16.55
CA VAL A 397 -13.96 -5.79 17.60
C VAL A 397 -13.57 -7.20 17.16
N ILE A 398 -14.44 -7.95 16.49
CA ILE A 398 -14.14 -9.23 15.86
C ILE A 398 -13.17 -9.00 14.71
N PHE A 399 -13.31 -7.92 13.95
CA PHE A 399 -12.34 -7.56 12.92
C PHE A 399 -11.00 -7.23 13.55
N LEU A 400 -10.94 -6.37 14.56
CA LEU A 400 -9.72 -6.06 15.33
C LEU A 400 -9.15 -7.30 16.01
N ALA A 401 -9.98 -8.22 16.49
CA ALA A 401 -9.59 -9.48 17.09
C ALA A 401 -9.10 -10.47 16.03
N LEU A 402 -9.68 -10.50 14.84
CA LEU A 402 -9.19 -11.29 13.70
C LEU A 402 -7.91 -10.69 13.15
N LEU A 403 -7.77 -9.36 13.14
CA LEU A 403 -6.53 -8.66 12.81
C LEU A 403 -5.45 -9.00 13.86
N TRP A 404 -5.83 -9.06 15.13
CA TRP A 404 -4.94 -9.39 16.24
C TRP A 404 -4.54 -10.86 16.22
N VAL A 405 -5.48 -11.79 16.07
CA VAL A 405 -5.24 -13.23 15.98
C VAL A 405 -4.46 -13.58 14.71
N ALA A 406 -4.83 -13.03 13.55
CA ALA A 406 -4.05 -13.24 12.32
C ALA A 406 -2.63 -12.65 12.49
N GLY A 407 -2.50 -11.38 12.89
CA GLY A 407 -1.20 -10.74 13.07
C GLY A 407 -0.30 -11.44 14.10
N SER A 408 -0.85 -11.92 15.21
CA SER A 408 -0.13 -12.64 16.27
C SER A 408 0.19 -14.10 15.92
N LEU A 409 -0.75 -14.83 15.32
CA LEU A 409 -0.51 -16.20 14.87
C LEU A 409 0.55 -16.24 13.76
N PHE A 410 0.50 -15.27 12.83
CA PHE A 410 1.47 -15.20 11.73
C PHE A 410 2.83 -14.64 12.15
N SER A 411 2.92 -13.83 13.20
CA SER A 411 4.21 -13.43 13.76
C SER A 411 4.88 -14.57 14.54
N TRP A 412 4.10 -15.43 15.18
CA TRP A 412 4.59 -16.62 15.90
C TRP A 412 5.07 -17.74 14.96
N LEU A 413 4.49 -17.84 13.77
CA LEU A 413 4.93 -18.77 12.71
C LEU A 413 6.21 -18.30 11.97
N GLY A 414 6.72 -17.11 12.26
CA GLY A 414 8.05 -16.69 11.79
C GLY A 414 9.14 -17.46 12.55
N PRO A 415 10.17 -18.00 11.89
CA PRO A 415 11.24 -18.71 12.59
C PRO A 415 11.88 -17.79 13.63
N GLN A 416 11.79 -18.16 14.89
CA GLN A 416 12.51 -17.48 15.96
C GLN A 416 14.01 -17.66 15.69
N PRO A 417 14.78 -16.58 15.51
CA PRO A 417 16.23 -16.69 15.49
C PRO A 417 16.68 -16.98 16.92
N GLY A 418 16.91 -18.26 17.22
CA GLY A 418 17.59 -18.67 18.45
C GLY A 418 16.95 -19.83 19.20
N VAL A 419 16.94 -21.04 18.63
CA VAL A 419 17.05 -22.30 19.41
C VAL A 419 17.91 -23.36 18.69
N ALA A 420 18.23 -23.23 17.39
CA ALA A 420 18.95 -24.27 16.64
C ALA A 420 20.50 -24.25 16.75
N ALA A 421 21.09 -23.47 17.67
CA ALA A 421 22.56 -23.39 17.83
C ALA A 421 23.07 -23.78 19.23
N ALA A 422 22.29 -24.53 20.01
CA ALA A 422 22.71 -25.03 21.33
C ALA A 422 22.64 -26.57 21.47
N SER A 423 22.63 -27.33 20.37
CA SER A 423 22.67 -28.79 20.44
C SER A 423 23.43 -29.50 19.30
N ALA A 424 24.45 -28.85 18.72
CA ALA A 424 25.42 -29.55 17.89
C ALA A 424 26.78 -28.84 17.94
N GLY A 425 27.74 -29.43 18.65
CA GLY A 425 29.15 -29.03 18.70
C GLY A 425 29.61 -28.64 20.08
#